data_AF-A0A0G1W6U2-F1
#
_entry.id   AF-A0A0G1W6U2-F1
#
_cell.length_a   1.000
_cell.length_b   1.000
_cell.length_c   1.000
_cell.angle_alpha   90.00
_cell.angle_beta   90.00
_cell.angle_gamma   90.00
#
_symmetry.space_group_name_H-M   'P 1'
#
loop_
_entity.id
_entity.type
_entity.pdbx_description
1 polymer ?
#
loop_
_entity_poly.entity_id
_entity_poly.type
_entity_poly.pdbx_seq_one_letter_code
_entity_poly.pdbx_strand_id
1 'polypeptide(L)' 'EITDGIRELILRSKPANEIKKQGIKEDMVTMFEDGLQKVERGVTTIEEILRVVNE' A
#
# COMPACT_ATOMS: atom_id res chain seq x y z
N GLU A 1 8.04 3.97 10.34
CA GLU A 1 7.59 4.28 11.72
C GLU A 1 6.07 4.13 11.77
N ILE A 2 5.49 3.65 12.87
CA ILE A 2 4.03 3.54 12.99
C ILE A 2 3.51 4.86 13.55
N THR A 3 2.68 5.54 12.78
CA THR A 3 1.99 6.77 13.18
C THR A 3 0.98 6.49 14.29
N ASP A 4 0.64 7.53 15.05
CA ASP A 4 -0.35 7.40 16.13
C ASP A 4 -1.74 7.02 15.61
N GLY A 5 -2.11 7.49 14.41
CA GLY A 5 -3.38 7.13 13.75
C GLY A 5 -3.48 5.64 13.46
N ILE A 6 -2.42 5.02 12.93
CA ILE A 6 -2.37 3.58 12.70
C ILE A 6 -2.30 2.80 14.02
N ARG A 7 -1.55 3.29 15.01
CA ARG A 7 -1.45 2.68 16.33
C ARG A 7 -2.82 2.55 17.01
N GLU A 8 -3.65 3.59 16.93
CA GLU A 8 -5.01 3.58 17.48
C GLU A 8 -5.90 2.53 16.81
N LEU A 9 -5.82 2.41 15.48
CA LEU A 9 -6.58 1.41 14.72
C LEU A 9 -6.16 -0.02 15.06
N ILE A 10 -4.85 -0.25 15.27
CA ILE A 10 -4.31 -1.55 15.71
C ILE A 10 -4.82 -1.88 17.12
N LEU A 11 -4.74 -0.96 18.08
CA LEU A 11 -5.19 -1.17 19.45
C LEU A 11 -6.69 -1.47 19.55
N ARG A 12 -7.48 -0.92 18.61
CA ARG A 12 -8.92 -1.17 18.50
C ARG A 12 -9.27 -2.38 17.64
N SER A 13 -8.29 -3.15 17.17
CA SER A 13 -8.46 -4.31 16.29
C SER A 13 -9.36 -4.01 15.09
N LYS A 14 -9.19 -2.83 14.50
CA LYS A 14 -9.96 -2.43 13.33
C LYS A 14 -9.62 -3.31 12.13
N PRO A 15 -10.56 -3.53 11.20
CA PRO A 15 -10.30 -4.39 10.06
C PRO A 15 -9.20 -3.79 9.17
N ALA A 16 -8.45 -4.64 8.50
CA ALA A 16 -7.27 -4.24 7.71
C ALA A 16 -7.58 -3.20 6.63
N ASN A 17 -8.82 -3.14 6.12
CA ASN A 17 -9.24 -2.11 5.18
C ASN A 17 -9.27 -0.70 5.78
N GLU A 18 -9.60 -0.55 7.08
CA GLU A 18 -9.55 0.74 7.77
C GLU A 18 -8.10 1.18 7.99
N ILE A 19 -7.23 0.25 8.37
CA ILE A 19 -5.79 0.49 8.50
C ILE A 19 -5.19 0.92 7.15
N LYS A 20 -5.53 0.19 6.07
CA LYS A 20 -5.09 0.53 4.71
C LYS A 20 -5.55 1.93 4.29
N LYS A 21 -6.82 2.27 4.53
CA LYS A 21 -7.36 3.60 4.24
C LYS A 21 -6.65 4.70 5.02
N GLN A 22 -6.37 4.48 6.30
CA GLN A 22 -5.64 5.43 7.12
C GLN A 22 -4.19 5.57 6.64
N GLY A 23 -3.53 4.46 6.28
CA GLY A 23 -2.18 4.49 5.73
C GLY A 23 -2.13 5.33 4.46
N ILE A 24 -3.05 5.12 3.50
CA ILE A 24 -3.09 5.90 2.26
C ILE A 24 -3.28 7.40 2.54
N LYS A 25 -4.08 7.76 3.56
CA LYS A 25 -4.24 9.17 3.98
C LYS A 25 -2.97 9.77 4.59
N GLU A 26 -2.10 8.92 5.13
CA GLU A 26 -0.83 9.28 5.76
C GLU A 26 0.35 8.98 4.81
N ASP A 27 0.14 9.14 3.50
CA ASP A 27 1.16 8.99 2.45
C ASP A 27 1.77 7.58 2.30
N MET A 28 1.06 6.53 2.73
CA MET A 28 1.43 5.15 2.41
C MET A 28 1.24 4.89 0.91
N VAL A 29 2.35 4.63 0.22
CA VAL A 29 2.36 4.19 -1.17
C VAL A 29 1.94 2.72 -1.26
N THR A 30 0.99 2.41 -2.13
CA THR A 30 0.56 1.04 -2.38
C THR A 30 1.54 0.28 -3.27
N MET A 31 1.57 -1.05 -3.16
CA MET A 31 2.40 -1.89 -4.05
C MET A 31 2.10 -1.66 -5.54
N PHE A 32 0.85 -1.35 -5.87
CA PHE A 32 0.45 -1.04 -7.25
C PHE A 32 1.08 0.28 -7.71
N GLU A 33 0.97 1.35 -6.91
CA GLU A 33 1.56 2.65 -7.23
C GLU A 33 3.10 2.61 -7.31
N ASP A 34 3.76 1.93 -6.38
CA ASP A 34 5.21 1.70 -6.43
C ASP A 34 5.60 0.89 -7.68
N GLY A 35 4.79 -0.13 -8.02
CA GLY A 35 4.94 -0.88 -9.26
C GLY A 35 4.89 0.03 -10.49
N LEU A 36 3.88 0.91 -10.59
CA LEU A 36 3.76 1.84 -11.72
C LEU A 36 5.00 2.73 -11.87
N GLN A 37 5.55 3.26 -10.77
CA GLN A 37 6.79 4.03 -10.82
C GLN A 37 7.98 3.19 -11.33
N LYS A 38 8.04 1.90 -11.00
CA LYS A 38 9.06 0.99 -11.50
C LYS A 38 8.89 0.69 -13.00
N VAL A 39 7.67 0.66 -13.52
CA VAL A 39 7.40 0.55 -14.96
C VAL A 39 7.90 1.77 -15.71
N GLU A 40 7.59 2.97 -15.22
CA GLU A 40 8.06 4.22 -15.83
C GLU A 40 9.59 4.29 -15.89
N ARG A 41 10.28 3.69 -14.91
CA ARG A 41 11.75 3.58 -14.86
C ARG A 41 12.31 2.41 -15.68
N GLY A 42 11.47 1.58 -16.29
CA GLY A 42 11.88 0.41 -17.07
C GLY A 42 12.44 -0.75 -16.23
N VAL A 43 12.13 -0.80 -14.93
CA VAL A 43 12.63 -1.84 -13.99
C VAL A 43 11.75 -3.09 -14.02
N THR A 44 10.43 -2.93 -14.22
CA THR A 44 9.44 -4.01 -14.26
C THR A 44 8.43 -3.78 -15.37
N THR A 45 7.55 -4.75 -15.62
CA THR A 45 6.46 -4.65 -16.60
C THR A 45 5.09 -4.46 -15.93
N ILE A 46 4.13 -3.90 -16.67
CA ILE A 46 2.74 -3.78 -16.22
C ILE A 46 2.14 -5.17 -15.96
N GLU A 47 2.42 -6.14 -16.82
CA GLU A 47 1.97 -7.52 -16.68
C GLU A 47 2.43 -8.14 -15.36
N GLU A 48 3.68 -7.92 -14.99
CA GLU A 48 4.25 -8.41 -13.73
C GLU A 48 3.57 -7.82 -12.50
N ILE A 49 3.24 -6.52 -12.52
CA ILE A 49 2.51 -5.87 -11.42
C ILE A 49 1.10 -6.44 -11.30
N LEU A 50 0.40 -6.59 -12.43
CA LEU A 50 -0.95 -7.14 -12.42
C LEU A 50 -0.98 -8.58 -11.90
N ARG A 51 0.05 -9.39 -12.19
CA ARG A 51 0.20 -10.73 -11.60
C ARG A 51 0.37 -10.62 -10.07
N VAL A 52 1.33 -9.83 -9.61
CA VAL A 52 1.73 -9.78 -8.19
C VAL A 52 0.70 -9.10 -7.28
N VAL A 53 -0.08 -8.14 -7.78
CA VAL A 53 -1.09 -7.44 -6.97
C VAL A 53 -2.39 -8.26 -6.82
N ASN A 54 -2.63 -9.21 -7.72
CA ASN A 54 -3.81 -10.08 -7.67
C ASN A 54 -3.57 -11.44 -7.00
N GLU A 55 -2.31 -11.78 -6.73
CA GLU A 55 -1.91 -12.91 -5.87
C GLU A 55 -1.96 -12.50 -4.38
#